data_AF-A0A2H9P184-F1
#
_entry.id   AF-A0A2H9P184-F1
#
_cell.length_a   1.000
_cell.length_b   1.000
_cell.length_c   1.000
_cell.angle_alpha   90.00
_cell.angle_beta   90.00
_cell.angle_gamma   90.00
#
_symmetry.space_group_name_H-M   'P 1'
#
loop_
_entity.id
_entity.type
_entity.pdbx_description
1 polymer ?
#
loop_
_entity_poly.entity_id
_entity_poly.type
_entity_poly.pdbx_seq_one_letter_code
_entity_poly.pdbx_strand_id
1 'polypeptide(L)'
;MKYMIQLIALSVFFVIFFIPLSYADDSSKKYELIQIIEEKSSSRHIPYMNMCAPGFVSLGKICVLNDRCGPGAYAGKICIMDGITQPYLKPSQQGNSGISAGDVICAEHLQLIFKHDVSPACVNPESAKKLENRGWYLEKPIVACTLEYAPVCGVDNITYGNMCALEAEHVTMNHQGECKKIIEPTQGIFESTLDYTIHPVIIEDKGYFVAEIAKNVYWLVGSGYQTMFVTTGQGVVVVDAPTPIGEKYLDAIKDVTSEPITHMIYSHSHADHTGAAGQIFSPDITYISHKQTADALKQENSTRPIPSVTFDDSMYSLTVGDQ
;
A
#
# COMPACT_ATOMS: atom_id res chain seq x y z
N MET A 1 11.48 9.69 -22.77
CA MET A 1 10.35 9.54 -21.83
C MET A 1 10.79 8.46 -20.84
N LYS A 2 10.59 8.67 -19.54
CA LYS A 2 11.03 7.72 -18.49
C LYS A 2 9.82 7.23 -17.73
N TYR A 3 9.79 5.94 -17.41
CA TYR A 3 8.83 5.34 -16.50
C TYR A 3 9.52 5.00 -15.18
N MET A 4 8.75 4.96 -14.10
CA MET A 4 9.28 4.73 -12.75
C MET A 4 8.38 3.68 -12.08
N ILE A 5 8.92 2.47 -11.90
CA ILE A 5 8.21 1.36 -11.25
C ILE A 5 8.57 1.37 -9.76
N GLN A 6 7.56 1.38 -8.90
CA GLN A 6 7.71 1.49 -7.45
C GLN A 6 7.19 0.21 -6.79
N LEU A 7 8.02 -0.39 -5.93
CA LEU A 7 7.87 -1.77 -5.47
C LEU A 7 7.82 -1.86 -3.95
N ILE A 8 6.79 -2.54 -3.44
CA ILE A 8 6.61 -2.88 -2.03
C ILE A 8 6.12 -4.34 -2.00
N ALA A 9 6.82 -5.19 -1.24
CA ALA A 9 6.60 -6.64 -1.22
C ALA A 9 6.07 -7.12 0.14
N LEU A 10 5.36 -8.26 0.14
CA LEU A 10 4.66 -8.80 1.32
C LEU A 10 4.61 -10.34 1.27
N SER A 11 4.68 -10.98 2.45
CA SER A 11 5.16 -12.37 2.59
C SER A 11 4.56 -13.13 3.79
N VAL A 12 3.96 -14.32 3.57
CA VAL A 12 3.58 -15.29 4.64
C VAL A 12 3.63 -16.74 4.12
N PHE A 13 3.93 -17.71 5.00
CA PHE A 13 4.19 -19.13 4.69
C PHE A 13 2.98 -20.09 4.92
N PHE A 14 3.06 -21.28 4.29
CA PHE A 14 2.27 -22.54 4.42
C PHE A 14 2.10 -23.09 5.88
N VAL A 15 1.38 -24.19 6.24
CA VAL A 15 1.08 -25.55 5.65
C VAL A 15 -0.26 -26.09 6.25
N ILE A 16 -1.33 -26.50 5.51
CA ILE A 16 -1.73 -27.81 4.86
C ILE A 16 -1.95 -29.05 5.77
N PHE A 17 -3.12 -29.73 5.62
CA PHE A 17 -3.44 -31.19 5.48
C PHE A 17 -4.91 -31.46 5.96
N PHE A 18 -5.91 -31.73 5.08
CA PHE A 18 -6.34 -33.04 4.51
C PHE A 18 -7.04 -34.00 5.53
N ILE A 19 -8.06 -34.84 5.24
CA ILE A 19 -8.65 -35.34 3.96
C ILE A 19 -10.23 -35.11 3.89
N PRO A 20 -11.23 -36.02 3.60
CA PRO A 20 -12.49 -35.58 2.92
C PRO A 20 -13.90 -36.11 3.42
N LEU A 21 -14.96 -35.74 2.66
CA LEU A 21 -16.27 -36.41 2.41
C LEU A 21 -17.37 -36.55 3.52
N SER A 22 -18.44 -35.75 3.39
CA SER A 22 -19.86 -36.22 3.27
C SER A 22 -20.79 -35.06 2.81
N TYR A 23 -22.10 -35.29 2.65
CA TYR A 23 -23.03 -34.45 1.84
C TYR A 23 -24.24 -33.91 2.64
N ALA A 24 -24.79 -32.75 2.23
CA ALA A 24 -25.96 -32.05 2.81
C ALA A 24 -25.75 -31.48 4.24
N ASP A 25 -26.54 -30.52 4.75
CA ASP A 25 -27.75 -29.86 4.23
C ASP A 25 -27.77 -28.35 4.56
N ASP A 26 -28.70 -27.59 3.99
CA ASP A 26 -28.89 -26.15 4.27
C ASP A 26 -29.66 -25.89 5.58
N SER A 27 -29.52 -24.66 6.08
CA SER A 27 -30.28 -24.01 7.13
C SER A 27 -29.97 -24.32 8.62
N SER A 28 -29.52 -23.25 9.28
CA SER A 28 -29.76 -22.88 10.68
C SER A 28 -28.78 -23.31 11.80
N LYS A 29 -28.47 -22.28 12.62
CA LYS A 29 -27.99 -22.28 14.02
C LYS A 29 -26.48 -22.33 14.29
N LYS A 30 -26.04 -21.23 14.93
CA LYS A 30 -25.07 -21.14 16.04
C LYS A 30 -23.80 -21.99 15.98
N TYR A 31 -22.67 -21.29 15.83
CA TYR A 31 -21.39 -21.75 16.38
C TYR A 31 -21.16 -21.12 17.76
N GLU A 32 -20.55 -21.88 18.66
CA GLU A 32 -20.27 -21.46 20.03
C GLU A 32 -18.93 -20.70 20.14
N LEU A 33 -18.74 -20.00 21.26
CA LEU A 33 -17.52 -19.28 21.57
C LEU A 33 -16.38 -20.25 21.93
N ILE A 34 -15.64 -20.72 20.92
CA ILE A 34 -14.40 -21.47 21.15
C ILE A 34 -13.36 -20.52 21.76
N GLN A 35 -12.83 -20.87 22.94
CA GLN A 35 -11.67 -20.19 23.50
C GLN A 35 -10.46 -20.43 22.60
N ILE A 36 -9.97 -19.38 21.93
CA ILE A 36 -8.65 -19.42 21.30
C ILE A 36 -7.60 -19.35 22.41
N ILE A 37 -7.15 -20.53 22.83
CA ILE A 37 -6.03 -20.74 23.75
C ILE A 37 -4.72 -20.33 23.06
N GLU A 38 -3.69 -20.06 23.86
CA GLU A 38 -2.40 -19.51 23.45
C GLU A 38 -1.63 -20.40 22.44
N GLU A 39 -1.58 -19.98 21.17
CA GLU A 39 -0.53 -20.43 20.22
C GLU A 39 0.19 -19.25 19.55
N LYS A 40 1.40 -19.51 19.05
CA LYS A 40 2.41 -18.51 18.65
C LYS A 40 2.68 -18.50 17.16
N SER A 41 3.15 -17.35 16.68
CA SER A 41 3.57 -17.06 15.28
C SER A 41 2.38 -16.94 14.31
N SER A 42 2.35 -16.04 13.32
CA SER A 42 3.46 -15.29 12.70
C SER A 42 3.15 -13.77 12.53
N SER A 43 3.61 -13.17 11.44
CA SER A 43 3.62 -11.73 11.11
C SER A 43 2.23 -11.11 11.05
N ARG A 44 1.78 -10.54 12.17
CA ARG A 44 0.60 -9.66 12.22
C ARG A 44 1.07 -8.23 11.97
N HIS A 45 0.43 -7.49 11.06
CA HIS A 45 0.65 -6.04 10.94
C HIS A 45 0.34 -5.39 12.30
N ILE A 46 1.29 -4.72 12.95
CA ILE A 46 1.11 -4.16 14.30
C ILE A 46 0.89 -2.65 14.20
N PRO A 47 -0.13 -2.06 14.87
CA PRO A 47 -0.34 -0.62 14.84
C PRO A 47 0.79 0.11 15.58
N TYR A 48 1.49 1.01 14.88
CA TYR A 48 2.48 1.89 15.48
C TYR A 48 1.77 3.05 16.18
N MET A 49 1.95 3.20 17.50
CA MET A 49 1.27 4.22 18.31
C MET A 49 -0.28 4.22 18.13
N ASN A 50 -0.88 3.02 18.04
CA ASN A 50 -2.30 2.78 17.71
C ASN A 50 -2.74 3.16 16.28
N MET A 51 -1.83 3.53 15.38
CA MET A 51 -2.11 3.86 13.98
C MET A 51 -1.73 2.71 13.04
N CYS A 52 -2.54 2.51 11.99
CA CYS A 52 -2.29 1.56 10.90
C CYS A 52 -1.98 2.31 9.59
N ALA A 53 -1.43 1.60 8.60
CA ALA A 53 -1.24 2.13 7.25
C ALA A 53 -2.59 2.47 6.58
N PRO A 54 -2.63 3.41 5.61
CA PRO A 54 -3.83 3.68 4.80
C PRO A 54 -4.38 2.39 4.18
N GLY A 55 -5.71 2.23 4.20
CA GLY A 55 -6.38 1.00 3.77
C GLY A 55 -6.48 -0.11 4.83
N PHE A 56 -5.91 0.08 6.02
CA PHE A 56 -5.98 -0.88 7.13
C PHE A 56 -6.56 -0.26 8.41
N VAL A 57 -7.24 -1.07 9.24
CA VAL A 57 -7.87 -0.62 10.51
C VAL A 57 -7.34 -1.42 11.70
N SER A 58 -7.18 -0.74 12.84
CA SER A 58 -6.61 -1.31 14.08
C SER A 58 -7.63 -2.12 14.89
N LEU A 59 -7.34 -3.40 15.10
CA LEU A 59 -8.03 -4.29 16.05
C LEU A 59 -7.11 -4.56 17.25
N GLY A 60 -6.79 -3.50 17.99
CA GLY A 60 -6.04 -3.53 19.24
C GLY A 60 -4.53 -3.74 19.05
N LYS A 61 -4.10 -4.98 18.84
CA LYS A 61 -2.67 -5.34 18.61
C LYS A 61 -2.36 -5.71 17.16
N ILE A 62 -3.32 -5.57 16.26
CA ILE A 62 -3.19 -5.92 14.83
C ILE A 62 -3.83 -4.84 13.94
N CYS A 63 -3.42 -4.78 12.68
CA CYS A 63 -4.08 -4.08 11.60
C CYS A 63 -4.64 -5.09 10.58
N VAL A 64 -5.82 -4.84 10.03
CA VAL A 64 -6.48 -5.69 9.01
C VAL A 64 -6.93 -4.86 7.81
N LEU A 65 -7.01 -5.47 6.61
CA LEU A 65 -7.47 -4.79 5.39
C LEU A 65 -8.92 -4.29 5.53
N ASN A 66 -9.23 -3.23 4.78
CA ASN A 66 -10.56 -2.61 4.70
C ASN A 66 -11.30 -3.00 3.40
N ASP A 67 -11.42 -4.31 3.14
CA ASP A 67 -12.00 -4.89 1.92
C ASP A 67 -13.48 -5.31 2.08
N ARG A 68 -13.98 -5.46 3.32
CA ARG A 68 -15.35 -5.95 3.62
C ARG A 68 -16.46 -4.90 3.60
N CYS A 69 -16.16 -3.60 3.61
CA CYS A 69 -17.18 -2.56 3.47
C CYS A 69 -17.32 -2.17 1.99
N GLY A 70 -18.24 -2.83 1.26
CA GLY A 70 -18.39 -2.71 -0.21
C GLY A 70 -18.83 -1.32 -0.74
N PRO A 71 -19.00 -1.16 -2.08
CA PRO A 71 -19.29 0.12 -2.71
C PRO A 71 -20.55 0.77 -2.11
N GLY A 72 -20.38 1.99 -1.58
CA GLY A 72 -21.40 2.67 -0.77
C GLY A 72 -21.08 2.72 0.74
N ALA A 73 -19.95 2.15 1.17
CA ALA A 73 -19.33 2.35 2.47
C ALA A 73 -18.43 3.60 2.55
N TYR A 74 -18.79 4.66 1.82
CA TYR A 74 -18.14 5.94 1.99
C TYR A 74 -18.51 6.59 3.32
N ALA A 75 -17.58 7.44 3.76
CA ALA A 75 -17.58 8.15 5.02
C ALA A 75 -18.96 8.72 5.42
N GLY A 76 -19.20 8.73 6.72
CA GLY A 76 -20.49 9.00 7.32
C GLY A 76 -21.06 7.78 8.02
N LYS A 77 -21.03 6.63 7.36
CA LYS A 77 -21.51 5.37 7.93
C LYS A 77 -20.53 4.78 8.94
N ILE A 78 -21.06 4.28 10.04
CA ILE A 78 -20.36 3.32 10.90
C ILE A 78 -20.42 1.96 10.20
N CYS A 79 -19.29 1.48 9.68
CA CYS A 79 -19.20 0.08 9.26
C CYS A 79 -19.18 -0.79 10.52
N ILE A 80 -20.17 -1.68 10.68
CA ILE A 80 -20.24 -2.67 11.76
C ILE A 80 -19.80 -4.01 11.18
N MET A 81 -18.66 -4.53 11.62
CA MET A 81 -18.22 -5.89 11.30
C MET A 81 -18.25 -6.73 12.57
N ASP A 82 -18.89 -7.90 12.53
CA ASP A 82 -18.89 -8.88 13.62
C ASP A 82 -19.31 -8.30 15.00
N GLY A 83 -20.18 -7.27 14.97
CA GLY A 83 -20.68 -6.53 16.15
C GLY A 83 -19.78 -5.38 16.62
N ILE A 84 -18.65 -5.13 15.95
CA ILE A 84 -17.67 -4.10 16.30
C ILE A 84 -17.84 -2.86 15.40
N THR A 85 -18.01 -1.70 16.05
CA THR A 85 -18.07 -0.37 15.43
C THR A 85 -16.68 0.09 15.00
N GLN A 86 -16.49 0.35 13.70
CA GLN A 86 -15.24 0.92 13.19
C GLN A 86 -15.11 2.43 13.46
N PRO A 87 -13.88 2.97 13.62
CA PRO A 87 -13.65 4.34 14.07
C PRO A 87 -13.92 5.37 12.96
N TYR A 88 -14.87 6.27 13.21
CA TYR A 88 -15.09 7.48 12.39
C TYR A 88 -13.89 8.44 12.49
N LEU A 89 -13.29 8.78 11.34
CA LEU A 89 -12.27 9.83 11.24
C LEU A 89 -12.90 11.21 11.44
N LYS A 90 -12.46 11.92 12.48
CA LYS A 90 -12.87 13.32 12.73
C LYS A 90 -12.33 14.22 11.61
N PRO A 91 -12.94 15.41 11.36
CA PRO A 91 -12.51 16.34 10.31
C PRO A 91 -11.00 16.59 10.20
N SER A 92 -10.30 16.80 11.32
CA SER A 92 -8.83 16.98 11.30
C SER A 92 -8.06 15.74 10.86
N GLN A 93 -8.58 14.54 11.09
CA GLN A 93 -7.98 13.29 10.60
C GLN A 93 -8.24 13.10 9.09
N GLN A 94 -9.32 13.67 8.57
CA GLN A 94 -9.63 13.71 7.14
C GLN A 94 -8.71 14.70 6.40
N GLY A 95 -8.48 15.89 6.97
CA GLY A 95 -7.48 16.85 6.46
C GLY A 95 -6.05 16.33 6.46
N ASN A 96 -5.67 15.56 7.50
CA ASN A 96 -4.41 14.79 7.54
C ASN A 96 -4.34 13.67 6.48
N SER A 97 -5.46 13.34 5.82
CA SER A 97 -5.57 12.32 4.77
C SER A 97 -5.80 12.91 3.37
N GLY A 98 -5.69 14.24 3.21
CA GLY A 98 -5.86 14.92 1.92
C GLY A 98 -7.30 15.23 1.52
N ILE A 99 -8.27 15.10 2.43
CA ILE A 99 -9.66 15.51 2.18
C ILE A 99 -9.79 17.01 2.48
N SER A 100 -10.22 17.80 1.50
CA SER A 100 -10.37 19.25 1.65
C SER A 100 -11.45 19.60 2.68
N ALA A 101 -11.39 20.80 3.25
CA ALA A 101 -12.39 21.34 4.17
C ALA A 101 -13.81 21.24 3.60
N GLY A 102 -13.99 21.53 2.31
CA GLY A 102 -15.29 21.48 1.63
C GLY A 102 -15.79 20.06 1.42
N ASP A 103 -14.87 19.10 1.27
CA ASP A 103 -15.16 17.69 1.03
C ASP A 103 -15.17 16.85 2.33
N VAL A 104 -15.00 17.46 3.51
CA VAL A 104 -15.04 16.72 4.79
C VAL A 104 -16.40 16.07 5.00
N ILE A 105 -16.38 14.77 5.27
CA ILE A 105 -17.57 13.95 5.31
C ILE A 105 -17.95 13.64 6.77
N CYS A 106 -19.17 14.03 7.15
CA CYS A 106 -19.66 13.92 8.51
C CYS A 106 -20.34 12.57 8.80
N ALA A 107 -20.17 12.07 10.03
CA ALA A 107 -20.87 10.88 10.53
C ALA A 107 -22.40 11.00 10.34
N GLU A 108 -23.09 9.87 10.22
CA GLU A 108 -24.54 9.84 10.03
C GLU A 108 -25.28 10.66 11.11
N HIS A 109 -26.27 11.44 10.67
CA HIS A 109 -26.98 12.46 11.46
C HIS A 109 -26.14 13.64 12.00
N LEU A 110 -24.87 13.78 11.60
CA LEU A 110 -24.09 15.02 11.76
C LEU A 110 -24.08 15.83 10.47
N GLN A 111 -24.10 17.15 10.62
CA GLN A 111 -24.01 18.17 9.58
C GLN A 111 -22.62 18.81 9.62
N LEU A 112 -22.06 19.11 8.44
CA LEU A 112 -20.83 19.87 8.28
C LEU A 112 -21.08 21.36 8.60
N ILE A 113 -20.15 21.96 9.34
CA ILE A 113 -20.13 23.39 9.64
C ILE A 113 -18.69 23.88 9.79
N PHE A 114 -18.43 25.13 9.42
CA PHE A 114 -17.11 25.73 9.40
C PHE A 114 -16.94 26.77 10.51
N LYS A 115 -15.80 26.72 11.21
CA LYS A 115 -15.37 27.75 12.15
C LYS A 115 -15.03 29.07 11.44
N HIS A 116 -14.85 30.13 12.22
CA HIS A 116 -14.23 31.39 11.75
C HIS A 116 -12.82 31.20 11.17
N ASP A 117 -12.09 30.16 11.62
CA ASP A 117 -10.78 29.75 11.12
C ASP A 117 -10.85 28.74 9.95
N VAL A 118 -12.04 28.57 9.35
CA VAL A 118 -12.36 27.65 8.24
C VAL A 118 -12.17 26.15 8.58
N SER A 119 -11.77 25.80 9.81
CA SER A 119 -11.74 24.39 10.21
C SER A 119 -13.14 23.76 10.10
N PRO A 120 -13.27 22.64 9.38
CA PRO A 120 -14.49 21.86 9.33
C PRO A 120 -14.78 21.20 10.68
N ALA A 121 -16.06 21.13 11.03
CA ALA A 121 -16.59 20.45 12.20
C ALA A 121 -17.87 19.69 11.84
N CYS A 122 -18.07 18.53 12.46
CA CYS A 122 -19.28 17.73 12.29
C CYS A 122 -20.07 17.75 13.60
N VAL A 123 -21.29 18.29 13.55
CA VAL A 123 -22.16 18.51 14.73
C VAL A 123 -23.60 18.12 14.38
N ASN A 124 -24.45 17.84 15.37
CA ASN A 124 -25.86 17.60 15.07
C ASN A 124 -26.53 18.89 14.50
N PRO A 125 -27.60 18.80 13.68
CA PRO A 125 -28.20 19.97 13.03
C PRO A 125 -28.72 21.06 13.98
N GLU A 126 -29.16 20.71 15.19
CA GLU A 126 -29.58 21.70 16.19
C GLU A 126 -28.38 22.52 16.70
N SER A 127 -27.24 21.87 16.92
CA SER A 127 -25.96 22.51 17.23
C SER A 127 -25.43 23.32 16.05
N ALA A 128 -25.56 22.84 14.80
CA ALA A 128 -25.17 23.59 13.61
C ALA A 128 -25.89 24.95 13.56
N LYS A 129 -27.22 24.95 13.70
CA LYS A 129 -28.03 26.18 13.76
C LYS A 129 -27.65 27.10 14.93
N LYS A 130 -27.31 26.56 16.10
CA LYS A 130 -26.83 27.35 17.25
C LYS A 130 -25.45 27.97 17.04
N LEU A 131 -24.61 27.38 16.20
CA LEU A 131 -23.27 27.87 15.86
C LEU A 131 -23.31 28.87 14.69
N GLU A 132 -24.18 28.64 13.69
CA GLU A 132 -24.53 29.59 12.63
C GLU A 132 -24.97 30.94 13.22
N ASN A 133 -25.90 30.92 14.18
CA ASN A 133 -26.34 32.11 14.92
C ASN A 133 -25.24 32.76 15.80
N ARG A 134 -24.04 32.17 15.85
CA ARG A 134 -22.83 32.71 16.49
C ARG A 134 -21.73 33.06 15.47
N GLY A 135 -22.05 33.11 14.17
CA GLY A 135 -21.14 33.51 13.10
C GLY A 135 -20.26 32.38 12.54
N TRP A 136 -20.61 31.12 12.76
CA TRP A 136 -20.05 29.98 12.01
C TRP A 136 -20.78 29.84 10.66
N TYR A 137 -20.18 29.15 9.70
CA TYR A 137 -20.71 29.07 8.33
C TYR A 137 -21.19 27.67 8.00
N LEU A 138 -22.38 27.52 7.40
CA LEU A 138 -22.90 26.22 6.94
C LEU A 138 -22.22 25.75 5.64
N GLU A 139 -21.76 26.68 4.82
CA GLU A 139 -20.95 26.45 3.62
C GLU A 139 -19.52 26.93 3.88
N LYS A 140 -18.54 26.40 3.13
CA LYS A 140 -17.12 26.75 3.32
C LYS A 140 -16.90 28.23 2.98
N PRO A 141 -16.43 29.07 3.93
CA PRO A 141 -16.15 30.49 3.65
C PRO A 141 -14.92 30.65 2.74
N ILE A 142 -14.93 31.71 1.94
CA ILE A 142 -13.79 32.08 1.08
C ILE A 142 -12.71 32.76 1.93
N VAL A 143 -11.50 32.20 1.95
CA VAL A 143 -10.33 32.81 2.61
C VAL A 143 -9.63 33.78 1.65
N ALA A 144 -9.40 35.01 2.11
CA ALA A 144 -8.62 36.01 1.38
C ALA A 144 -7.12 35.88 1.73
N CYS A 145 -6.40 35.00 1.03
CA CYS A 145 -4.95 34.87 1.16
C CYS A 145 -4.18 35.96 0.39
N THR A 146 -2.91 36.17 0.77
CA THR A 146 -1.98 37.01 0.00
C THR A 146 -1.65 36.36 -1.36
N LEU A 147 -1.32 37.20 -2.34
CA LEU A 147 -0.80 36.76 -3.65
C LEU A 147 0.74 36.52 -3.62
N GLU A 148 1.27 36.19 -2.45
CA GLU A 148 2.66 35.76 -2.28
C GLU A 148 2.83 34.34 -2.84
N TYR A 149 3.88 34.12 -3.63
CA TYR A 149 4.23 32.78 -4.11
C TYR A 149 5.36 32.19 -3.27
N ALA A 150 4.97 31.41 -2.27
CA ALA A 150 5.83 30.69 -1.34
C ALA A 150 5.31 29.23 -1.23
N PRO A 151 5.43 28.45 -2.32
CA PRO A 151 4.60 27.27 -2.51
C PRO A 151 4.85 26.15 -1.50
N VAL A 152 3.80 25.37 -1.24
CA VAL A 152 3.82 24.18 -0.39
C VAL A 152 3.04 23.04 -1.04
N CYS A 153 3.43 21.81 -0.77
CA CYS A 153 2.79 20.60 -1.26
C CYS A 153 1.88 20.02 -0.17
N GLY A 154 0.61 19.78 -0.49
CA GLY A 154 -0.31 19.07 0.40
C GLY A 154 -0.12 17.54 0.39
N VAL A 155 -0.68 16.86 1.40
CA VAL A 155 -0.75 15.37 1.44
C VAL A 155 -1.70 14.78 0.39
N ASP A 156 -2.50 15.62 -0.25
CA ASP A 156 -3.31 15.35 -1.44
C ASP A 156 -2.50 15.41 -2.77
N ASN A 157 -1.24 15.84 -2.71
CA ASN A 157 -0.36 16.14 -3.85
C ASN A 157 -0.78 17.36 -4.69
N ILE A 158 -1.56 18.29 -4.11
CA ILE A 158 -1.86 19.59 -4.71
C ILE A 158 -0.79 20.62 -4.29
N THR A 159 -0.28 21.37 -5.27
CA THR A 159 0.59 22.53 -5.04
C THR A 159 -0.25 23.73 -4.66
N TYR A 160 -0.06 24.23 -3.45
CA TYR A 160 -0.65 25.46 -2.96
C TYR A 160 0.33 26.62 -3.10
N GLY A 161 -0.15 27.80 -3.52
CA GLY A 161 0.71 28.96 -3.78
C GLY A 161 1.38 29.53 -2.53
N ASN A 162 0.79 29.33 -1.35
CA ASN A 162 1.36 29.63 -0.04
C ASN A 162 0.62 28.85 1.07
N MET A 163 1.14 28.91 2.30
CA MET A 163 0.57 28.21 3.46
C MET A 163 -0.90 28.57 3.73
N CYS A 164 -1.29 29.84 3.59
CA CYS A 164 -2.68 30.27 3.80
C CYS A 164 -3.65 29.55 2.86
N ALA A 165 -3.27 29.31 1.60
CA ALA A 165 -4.10 28.59 0.64
C ALA A 165 -4.25 27.10 1.01
N LEU A 166 -3.24 26.48 1.60
CA LEU A 166 -3.29 25.10 2.10
C LEU A 166 -4.13 24.99 3.39
N GLU A 167 -3.96 25.93 4.33
CA GLU A 167 -4.74 26.01 5.57
C GLU A 167 -6.23 26.27 5.30
N ALA A 168 -6.55 27.07 4.26
CA ALA A 168 -7.91 27.31 3.78
C ALA A 168 -8.61 26.04 3.23
N GLU A 169 -7.84 25.06 2.76
CA GLU A 169 -8.35 23.73 2.41
C GLU A 169 -8.31 22.73 3.57
N HIS A 170 -7.82 23.09 4.75
CA HIS A 170 -7.63 22.19 5.90
C HIS A 170 -6.76 20.95 5.59
N VAL A 171 -5.99 20.98 4.50
CA VAL A 171 -5.07 19.92 4.10
C VAL A 171 -3.78 20.04 4.92
N THR A 172 -3.16 18.91 5.25
CA THR A 172 -1.83 18.92 5.89
C THR A 172 -0.72 19.16 4.87
N MET A 173 0.28 19.99 5.19
CA MET A 173 1.50 20.11 4.39
C MET A 173 2.31 18.81 4.44
N ASN A 174 2.55 18.23 3.26
CA ASN A 174 3.47 17.12 3.04
C ASN A 174 4.92 17.63 3.08
N HIS A 175 5.24 18.61 2.24
CA HIS A 175 6.55 19.27 2.24
C HIS A 175 6.47 20.72 1.73
N GLN A 176 7.53 21.49 2.01
CA GLN A 176 7.70 22.85 1.47
C GLN A 176 8.13 22.80 -0.01
N GLY A 177 7.76 23.81 -0.80
CA GLY A 177 7.94 23.82 -2.26
C GLY A 177 6.77 23.15 -3.01
N GLU A 178 6.77 23.28 -4.34
CA GLU A 178 5.75 22.69 -5.21
C GLU A 178 5.76 21.14 -5.14
N CYS A 179 4.60 20.51 -5.23
CA CYS A 179 4.52 19.06 -5.40
C CYS A 179 5.25 18.62 -6.68
N LYS A 180 6.06 17.57 -6.57
CA LYS A 180 6.57 16.87 -7.76
C LYS A 180 5.37 16.32 -8.53
N LYS A 181 5.33 16.53 -9.85
CA LYS A 181 4.32 15.88 -10.70
C LYS A 181 4.41 14.37 -10.52
N ILE A 182 3.35 13.76 -10.01
CA ILE A 182 3.13 12.33 -10.17
C ILE A 182 3.06 12.08 -11.67
N ILE A 183 4.00 11.29 -12.19
CA ILE A 183 3.92 10.80 -13.55
C ILE A 183 2.95 9.63 -13.51
N GLU A 184 1.65 9.95 -13.60
CA GLU A 184 0.58 8.99 -13.90
C GLU A 184 1.06 8.07 -15.04
N PRO A 185 1.32 6.77 -14.79
CA PRO A 185 1.91 5.92 -15.81
C PRO A 185 0.95 5.75 -16.98
N THR A 186 1.30 6.32 -18.13
CA THR A 186 0.48 6.22 -19.37
C THR A 186 0.40 4.80 -19.93
N GLN A 187 1.06 3.83 -19.29
CA GLN A 187 0.76 2.42 -19.37
C GLN A 187 0.43 1.94 -17.94
N GLY A 188 -0.86 1.92 -17.61
CA GLY A 188 -1.35 1.31 -16.39
C GLY A 188 -1.26 -0.22 -16.43
N ILE A 189 -1.61 -0.85 -15.32
CA ILE A 189 -1.81 -2.30 -15.23
C ILE A 189 -2.89 -2.72 -16.25
N PHE A 190 -2.69 -3.84 -16.94
CA PHE A 190 -3.65 -4.35 -17.91
C PHE A 190 -4.99 -4.67 -17.25
N GLU A 191 -6.12 -4.35 -17.91
CA GLU A 191 -7.46 -4.60 -17.36
C GLU A 191 -7.71 -6.08 -17.06
N SER A 192 -7.11 -6.99 -17.84
CA SER A 192 -7.11 -8.44 -17.60
C SER A 192 -6.41 -8.85 -16.31
N THR A 193 -5.47 -8.06 -15.80
CA THR A 193 -4.78 -8.32 -14.52
C THR A 193 -5.66 -8.00 -13.31
N LEU A 194 -6.67 -7.12 -13.46
CA LEU A 194 -7.61 -6.82 -12.39
C LEU A 194 -8.43 -8.05 -11.97
N ASP A 195 -8.58 -9.04 -12.85
CA ASP A 195 -9.23 -10.33 -12.53
C ASP A 195 -8.53 -11.06 -11.36
N TYR A 196 -7.20 -10.97 -11.26
CA TYR A 196 -6.44 -11.56 -10.15
C TYR A 196 -6.58 -10.81 -8.82
N THR A 197 -7.28 -9.67 -8.80
CA THR A 197 -7.67 -8.97 -7.56
C THR A 197 -9.00 -9.48 -6.98
N ILE A 198 -9.79 -10.19 -7.79
CA ILE A 198 -11.11 -10.74 -7.42
C ILE A 198 -11.15 -12.27 -7.46
N HIS A 199 -10.27 -12.92 -8.21
CA HIS A 199 -10.15 -14.38 -8.31
C HIS A 199 -8.76 -14.86 -7.83
N PRO A 200 -8.68 -15.97 -7.07
CA PRO A 200 -7.40 -16.49 -6.59
C PRO A 200 -6.59 -17.10 -7.76
N VAL A 201 -5.30 -16.77 -7.80
CA VAL A 201 -4.36 -17.34 -8.78
C VAL A 201 -4.30 -18.87 -8.64
N ILE A 202 -4.64 -19.58 -9.71
CA ILE A 202 -4.47 -21.02 -9.82
C ILE A 202 -3.03 -21.31 -10.21
N ILE A 203 -2.27 -21.94 -9.31
CA ILE A 203 -0.92 -22.43 -9.58
C ILE A 203 -1.04 -23.82 -10.21
N GLU A 204 -0.66 -23.95 -11.47
CA GLU A 204 -0.64 -25.22 -12.22
C GLU A 204 0.50 -26.16 -11.77
N ASP A 205 0.54 -27.37 -12.32
CA ASP A 205 1.52 -28.44 -12.01
C ASP A 205 3.00 -28.02 -12.07
N LYS A 206 3.33 -26.89 -12.72
CA LYS A 206 4.67 -26.28 -12.74
C LYS A 206 5.16 -25.83 -11.35
N GLY A 207 4.24 -25.58 -10.41
CA GLY A 207 4.52 -25.08 -9.06
C GLY A 207 4.68 -23.56 -8.94
N TYR A 208 4.50 -22.83 -10.04
CA TYR A 208 4.47 -21.37 -10.11
C TYR A 208 3.47 -20.88 -11.16
N PHE A 209 3.08 -19.62 -11.05
CA PHE A 209 2.29 -18.85 -12.00
C PHE A 209 3.07 -17.59 -12.39
N VAL A 210 3.07 -17.23 -13.67
CA VAL A 210 3.69 -16.00 -14.18
C VAL A 210 2.76 -15.34 -15.19
N ALA A 211 2.59 -14.02 -15.09
CA ALA A 211 1.77 -13.24 -16.02
C ALA A 211 2.35 -11.83 -16.22
N GLU A 212 2.26 -11.32 -17.45
CA GLU A 212 2.54 -9.92 -17.75
C GLU A 212 1.41 -9.04 -17.18
N ILE A 213 1.76 -8.07 -16.33
CA ILE A 213 0.80 -7.19 -15.64
C ILE A 213 0.77 -5.78 -16.22
N ALA A 214 1.86 -5.37 -16.86
CA ALA A 214 2.02 -4.16 -17.67
C ALA A 214 3.18 -4.44 -18.64
N LYS A 215 3.35 -3.64 -19.71
CA LYS A 215 4.35 -3.90 -20.76
C LYS A 215 5.74 -4.21 -20.16
N ASN A 216 6.28 -5.41 -20.46
CA ASN A 216 7.56 -5.94 -19.98
C ASN A 216 7.66 -6.21 -18.46
N VAL A 217 6.56 -6.13 -17.70
CA VAL A 217 6.52 -6.30 -16.24
C VAL A 217 5.76 -7.57 -15.89
N TYR A 218 6.42 -8.53 -15.24
CA TYR A 218 5.90 -9.87 -15.00
C TYR A 218 5.74 -10.15 -13.51
N TRP A 219 4.51 -10.38 -13.07
CA TRP A 219 4.20 -10.85 -11.72
C TRP A 219 4.39 -12.37 -11.66
N LEU A 220 5.01 -12.83 -10.58
CA LEU A 220 5.38 -14.22 -10.37
C LEU A 220 4.90 -14.66 -8.98
N VAL A 221 4.09 -15.71 -8.94
CA VAL A 221 3.52 -16.29 -7.72
C VAL A 221 3.94 -17.76 -7.62
N GLY A 222 4.49 -18.18 -6.48
CA GLY A 222 4.96 -19.55 -6.29
C GLY A 222 5.22 -19.87 -4.82
N SER A 223 4.92 -21.11 -4.40
CA SER A 223 5.15 -21.58 -3.02
C SER A 223 4.57 -20.68 -1.90
N GLY A 224 3.46 -19.98 -2.17
CA GLY A 224 2.84 -19.03 -1.22
C GLY A 224 3.43 -17.62 -1.23
N TYR A 225 4.41 -17.35 -2.08
CA TYR A 225 5.11 -16.07 -2.20
C TYR A 225 4.80 -15.35 -3.52
N GLN A 226 5.00 -14.04 -3.50
CA GLN A 226 4.86 -13.16 -4.66
C GLN A 226 6.15 -12.36 -4.88
N THR A 227 6.48 -12.13 -6.14
CA THR A 227 7.66 -11.40 -6.61
C THR A 227 7.38 -10.92 -8.04
N MET A 228 8.28 -10.14 -8.65
CA MET A 228 8.16 -9.74 -10.04
C MET A 228 9.52 -9.50 -10.69
N PHE A 229 9.55 -9.56 -12.02
CA PHE A 229 10.72 -9.21 -12.83
C PHE A 229 10.34 -8.33 -14.02
N VAL A 230 11.32 -7.62 -14.57
CA VAL A 230 11.17 -6.72 -15.71
C VAL A 230 12.16 -7.11 -16.81
N THR A 231 11.68 -7.21 -18.05
CA THR A 231 12.53 -7.43 -19.24
C THR A 231 12.85 -6.10 -19.92
N THR A 232 14.02 -6.00 -20.58
CA THR A 232 14.55 -4.70 -21.04
C THR A 232 15.15 -4.73 -22.45
N GLY A 233 15.19 -5.90 -23.08
CA GLY A 233 15.95 -6.13 -24.32
C GLY A 233 17.47 -6.16 -24.12
N GLN A 234 17.98 -5.92 -22.90
CA GLN A 234 19.40 -6.05 -22.54
C GLN A 234 19.65 -7.01 -21.36
N GLY A 235 18.60 -7.39 -20.63
CA GLY A 235 18.72 -8.20 -19.43
C GLY A 235 17.52 -8.06 -18.48
N VAL A 236 17.32 -9.09 -17.65
CA VAL A 236 16.24 -9.13 -16.67
C VAL A 236 16.65 -8.42 -15.38
N VAL A 237 15.76 -7.54 -14.90
CA VAL A 237 15.80 -6.99 -13.54
C VAL A 237 14.85 -7.82 -12.68
N VAL A 238 15.38 -8.54 -11.69
CA VAL A 238 14.59 -9.34 -10.73
C VAL A 238 14.40 -8.58 -9.42
N VAL A 239 13.28 -8.81 -8.73
CA VAL A 239 12.94 -8.06 -7.50
C VAL A 239 12.57 -9.03 -6.37
N ASP A 240 13.37 -8.98 -5.30
CA ASP A 240 13.43 -9.97 -4.22
C ASP A 240 13.75 -11.40 -4.72
N ALA A 241 14.07 -12.30 -3.80
CA ALA A 241 14.36 -13.71 -4.04
C ALA A 241 13.90 -14.56 -2.85
N PRO A 242 12.59 -14.87 -2.74
CA PRO A 242 12.08 -15.68 -1.65
C PRO A 242 12.62 -17.12 -1.68
N THR A 243 13.11 -17.61 -0.53
CA THR A 243 13.56 -19.02 -0.37
C THR A 243 12.55 -20.05 -0.89
N PRO A 244 11.21 -19.90 -0.72
CA PRO A 244 10.26 -20.95 -1.12
C PRO A 244 10.06 -21.10 -2.63
N ILE A 245 10.29 -20.04 -3.42
CA ILE A 245 10.19 -20.15 -4.89
C ILE A 245 11.51 -20.64 -5.50
N GLY A 246 12.65 -20.20 -4.96
CA GLY A 246 13.97 -20.75 -5.30
C GLY A 246 14.21 -20.84 -6.81
N GLU A 247 14.67 -22.01 -7.28
CA GLU A 247 14.95 -22.25 -8.71
C GLU A 247 13.73 -22.07 -9.64
N LYS A 248 12.49 -22.10 -9.12
CA LYS A 248 11.29 -21.82 -9.91
C LYS A 248 11.18 -20.37 -10.37
N TYR A 249 11.92 -19.45 -9.74
CA TYR A 249 12.13 -18.12 -10.29
C TYR A 249 12.86 -18.20 -11.64
N LEU A 250 13.94 -18.97 -11.72
CA LEU A 250 14.71 -19.14 -12.95
C LEU A 250 13.88 -19.84 -14.03
N ASP A 251 13.04 -20.82 -13.67
CA ASP A 251 12.12 -21.44 -14.62
C ASP A 251 11.06 -20.45 -15.14
N ALA A 252 10.44 -19.65 -14.27
CA ALA A 252 9.46 -18.65 -14.67
C ALA A 252 10.03 -17.56 -15.59
N ILE A 253 11.31 -17.17 -15.40
CA ILE A 253 12.00 -16.25 -16.30
C ILE A 253 12.22 -16.90 -17.67
N LYS A 254 12.67 -18.17 -17.73
CA LYS A 254 12.91 -18.90 -19.00
C LYS A 254 11.63 -19.09 -19.82
N ASP A 255 10.49 -19.27 -19.17
CA ASP A 255 9.17 -19.37 -19.81
C ASP A 255 8.73 -18.05 -20.48
N VAL A 256 9.37 -16.92 -20.13
CA VAL A 256 9.07 -15.57 -20.65
C VAL A 256 10.17 -15.03 -21.58
N THR A 257 11.45 -15.23 -21.26
CA THR A 257 12.58 -14.62 -21.99
C THR A 257 13.87 -15.44 -21.91
N SER A 258 14.75 -15.22 -22.90
CA SER A 258 16.15 -15.68 -22.89
C SER A 258 17.15 -14.57 -22.53
N GLU A 259 16.69 -13.40 -22.07
CA GLU A 259 17.55 -12.32 -21.58
C GLU A 259 18.36 -12.76 -20.34
N PRO A 260 19.64 -12.36 -20.21
CA PRO A 260 20.44 -12.65 -19.03
C PRO A 260 19.93 -11.85 -17.83
N ILE A 261 19.89 -12.45 -16.63
CA ILE A 261 19.62 -11.68 -15.40
C ILE A 261 20.83 -10.78 -15.12
N THR A 262 20.59 -9.47 -14.97
CA THR A 262 21.66 -8.45 -14.86
C THR A 262 21.58 -7.62 -13.58
N HIS A 263 20.39 -7.50 -12.98
CA HIS A 263 20.15 -6.69 -11.80
C HIS A 263 19.22 -7.41 -10.82
N MET A 264 19.48 -7.24 -9.53
CA MET A 264 18.61 -7.66 -8.42
C MET A 264 18.25 -6.42 -7.58
N ILE A 265 16.98 -6.21 -7.32
CA ILE A 265 16.49 -5.17 -6.40
C ILE A 265 15.95 -5.86 -5.14
N TYR A 266 16.46 -5.49 -3.96
CA TYR A 266 15.84 -5.90 -2.69
C TYR A 266 14.90 -4.81 -2.17
N SER A 267 13.67 -5.19 -1.81
CA SER A 267 12.74 -4.31 -1.09
C SER A 267 13.25 -4.01 0.32
N HIS A 268 13.64 -5.04 1.07
CA HIS A 268 14.21 -4.94 2.42
C HIS A 268 15.05 -6.18 2.79
N SER A 269 15.66 -6.19 3.98
CA SER A 269 16.73 -7.14 4.33
C SER A 269 16.28 -8.51 4.81
N HIS A 270 14.99 -8.76 5.05
CA HIS A 270 14.55 -10.02 5.65
C HIS A 270 14.78 -11.23 4.73
N ALA A 271 14.96 -12.41 5.32
CA ALA A 271 15.35 -13.64 4.60
C ALA A 271 14.23 -14.19 3.69
N ASP A 272 12.98 -13.86 3.95
CA ASP A 272 11.83 -14.14 3.11
C ASP A 272 11.77 -13.29 1.83
N HIS A 273 12.57 -12.21 1.76
CA HIS A 273 12.79 -11.38 0.56
C HIS A 273 14.19 -11.55 -0.06
N THR A 274 15.19 -12.00 0.72
CA THR A 274 16.59 -12.04 0.27
C THR A 274 17.23 -13.44 0.30
N GLY A 275 16.54 -14.44 0.84
CA GLY A 275 17.11 -15.73 1.24
C GLY A 275 17.61 -16.62 0.09
N ALA A 276 16.90 -16.66 -1.05
CA ALA A 276 17.35 -17.44 -2.21
C ALA A 276 18.45 -16.73 -3.01
N ALA A 277 18.66 -15.42 -2.83
CA ALA A 277 19.40 -14.59 -3.78
C ALA A 277 20.81 -15.14 -4.09
N GLY A 278 21.61 -15.42 -3.06
CA GLY A 278 22.96 -16.01 -3.20
C GLY A 278 23.00 -17.51 -3.49
N GLN A 279 21.86 -18.14 -3.71
CA GLN A 279 21.75 -19.55 -4.11
C GLN A 279 21.37 -19.68 -5.59
N ILE A 280 20.48 -18.80 -6.09
CA ILE A 280 19.89 -18.92 -7.44
C ILE A 280 20.38 -17.85 -8.43
N PHE A 281 20.94 -16.74 -7.97
CA PHE A 281 21.47 -15.68 -8.83
C PHE A 281 22.99 -15.56 -8.71
N SER A 282 23.65 -15.13 -9.78
CA SER A 282 25.11 -14.96 -9.79
C SER A 282 25.53 -13.86 -8.80
N PRO A 283 26.69 -13.97 -8.11
CA PRO A 283 27.26 -12.88 -7.33
C PRO A 283 27.66 -11.67 -8.21
N ASP A 284 27.82 -11.86 -9.52
CA ASP A 284 28.35 -10.83 -10.44
C ASP A 284 27.28 -9.86 -10.99
N ILE A 285 25.99 -10.06 -10.66
CA ILE A 285 24.92 -9.11 -11.06
C ILE A 285 24.89 -7.87 -10.16
N THR A 286 24.28 -6.79 -10.64
CA THR A 286 24.15 -5.56 -9.84
C THR A 286 23.04 -5.71 -8.79
N TYR A 287 23.43 -5.84 -7.51
CA TYR A 287 22.50 -5.85 -6.37
C TYR A 287 22.22 -4.42 -5.89
N ILE A 288 20.95 -4.03 -5.84
CA ILE A 288 20.47 -2.67 -5.55
C ILE A 288 19.53 -2.71 -4.34
N SER A 289 19.68 -1.77 -3.40
CA SER A 289 18.68 -1.54 -2.33
C SER A 289 18.74 -0.14 -1.74
N HIS A 290 17.77 0.20 -0.88
CA HIS A 290 17.96 1.29 0.08
C HIS A 290 19.17 1.01 1.00
N LYS A 291 19.86 2.05 1.46
CA LYS A 291 21.08 1.95 2.28
C LYS A 291 20.88 1.16 3.57
N GLN A 292 19.74 1.33 4.24
CA GLN A 292 19.42 0.62 5.48
C GLN A 292 19.36 -0.91 5.25
N THR A 293 18.79 -1.36 4.13
CA THR A 293 18.75 -2.77 3.72
C THR A 293 20.15 -3.35 3.56
N ALA A 294 21.04 -2.64 2.87
CA ALA A 294 22.41 -3.07 2.67
C ALA A 294 23.22 -3.10 3.98
N ASP A 295 23.00 -2.14 4.88
CA ASP A 295 23.70 -2.08 6.17
C ASP A 295 23.17 -3.10 7.19
N ALA A 296 21.89 -3.50 7.10
CA ALA A 296 21.33 -4.62 7.86
C ALA A 296 21.90 -5.96 7.38
N LEU A 297 21.94 -6.23 6.08
CA LEU A 297 22.51 -7.47 5.51
C LEU A 297 23.99 -7.66 5.88
N LYS A 298 24.77 -6.57 6.00
CA LYS A 298 26.16 -6.59 6.50
C LYS A 298 26.23 -6.99 7.98
N GLN A 299 25.32 -6.50 8.82
CA GLN A 299 25.28 -6.81 10.26
C GLN A 299 24.83 -8.26 10.52
N GLU A 300 23.93 -8.79 9.69
CA GLU A 300 23.44 -10.17 9.78
C GLU A 300 24.50 -11.22 9.40
N ASN A 301 25.64 -10.82 8.82
CA ASN A 301 26.80 -11.67 8.49
C ASN A 301 26.42 -13.01 7.83
N SER A 302 25.56 -12.94 6.82
CA SER A 302 24.98 -14.10 6.13
C SER A 302 25.54 -14.29 4.72
N THR A 303 25.25 -15.43 4.08
CA THR A 303 25.66 -15.73 2.70
C THR A 303 24.83 -15.01 1.62
N ARG A 304 23.98 -14.05 1.99
CA ARG A 304 23.18 -13.27 1.04
C ARG A 304 24.03 -12.17 0.40
N PRO A 305 23.97 -11.97 -0.93
CA PRO A 305 24.74 -10.93 -1.60
C PRO A 305 24.44 -9.55 -1.04
N ILE A 306 25.49 -8.79 -0.71
CA ILE A 306 25.37 -7.42 -0.20
C ILE A 306 25.16 -6.47 -1.40
N PRO A 307 24.14 -5.58 -1.36
CA PRO A 307 23.92 -4.58 -2.40
C PRO A 307 25.15 -3.74 -2.70
N SER A 308 25.58 -3.76 -3.97
CA SER A 308 26.72 -3.02 -4.50
C SER A 308 26.36 -1.59 -4.90
N VAL A 309 25.07 -1.34 -5.15
CA VAL A 309 24.49 0.00 -5.37
C VAL A 309 23.47 0.29 -4.27
N THR A 310 23.57 1.46 -3.64
CA THR A 310 22.65 1.89 -2.60
C THR A 310 22.18 3.33 -2.78
N PHE A 311 20.92 3.58 -2.48
CA PHE A 311 20.31 4.91 -2.38
C PHE A 311 19.84 5.22 -0.95
N ASP A 312 19.50 6.46 -0.66
CA ASP A 312 18.95 6.95 0.61
C ASP A 312 17.47 7.37 0.45
N ASP A 313 16.96 8.33 1.21
CA ASP A 313 15.58 8.84 1.06
C ASP A 313 15.37 9.67 -0.24
N SER A 314 16.41 9.83 -1.08
CA SER A 314 16.30 10.44 -2.42
C SER A 314 15.79 9.45 -3.48
N MET A 315 15.10 9.96 -4.50
CA MET A 315 14.53 9.11 -5.56
C MET A 315 15.62 8.53 -6.46
N TYR A 316 15.84 7.22 -6.37
CA TYR A 316 16.71 6.48 -7.27
C TYR A 316 15.98 6.13 -8.58
N SER A 317 16.60 6.40 -9.73
CA SER A 317 16.12 5.97 -11.05
C SER A 317 17.14 5.02 -11.66
N LEU A 318 16.78 3.74 -11.69
CA LEU A 318 17.42 2.75 -12.57
C LEU A 318 17.05 3.07 -14.03
N THR A 319 17.90 2.67 -14.97
CA THR A 319 17.62 2.71 -16.42
C THR A 319 18.44 1.59 -17.06
N VAL A 320 17.78 0.65 -17.74
CA VAL A 320 18.40 -0.57 -18.31
C VAL A 320 17.67 -0.89 -19.62
N GLY A 321 18.41 -1.11 -20.71
CA GLY A 321 17.79 -1.43 -22.00
C GLY A 321 16.87 -0.33 -22.53
N ASP A 322 15.62 -0.70 -22.85
CA ASP A 322 14.57 0.23 -23.29
C ASP A 322 13.69 0.81 -22.14
N GLN A 323 14.09 0.60 -20.88
CA GLN A 323 13.37 1.03 -19.66
C GLN A 323 14.13 2.12 -18.87
#